data_AF-A0AAN7V0Z8-F1
#
_entry.id   AF-A0AAN7V0Z8-F1
#
_cell.length_a   1.000
_cell.length_b   1.000
_cell.length_c   1.000
_cell.angle_alpha   90.00
_cell.angle_beta   90.00
_cell.angle_gamma   90.00
#
_symmetry.space_group_name_H-M   'P 1'
#
loop_
_entity.id
_entity.type
_entity.pdbx_description
1 polymer ?
#
loop_
_entity_poly.entity_id
_entity_poly.type
_entity_poly.pdbx_seq_one_letter_code
_entity_poly.pdbx_strand_id
1 'polypeptide(L)'
;MLGRPNSEVLNSIKVVCVWGETILWGEVMERYLSLGHSVYAMVSKNFNFVLFAGLNKVNKGFSGDYYWYIYWADENADQPDHWLPKTPKSTKLDYVLKITKALDPKFREILLLTPAEGIVLEMPVIRDAVIPSFPSTGRVAVVGDAAHPIIPCKSRP
;
A
#
# COMPACT_ATOMS: atom_id res chain seq x y z
N MET A 1 17.30 -16.61 15.67
CA MET A 1 16.08 -16.24 14.93
C MET A 1 14.91 -17.15 15.26
N LEU A 2 15.07 -18.48 15.21
CA LEU A 2 14.02 -19.41 15.65
C LEU A 2 13.78 -19.31 17.17
N GLY A 3 12.51 -19.28 17.58
CA GLY A 3 12.10 -19.24 19.00
C GLY A 3 11.97 -17.85 19.63
N ARG A 4 12.23 -16.77 18.89
CA ARG A 4 12.00 -15.38 19.34
C ARG A 4 10.83 -14.76 18.59
N PRO A 5 9.97 -13.95 19.25
CA PRO A 5 8.89 -13.23 18.59
C PRO A 5 9.41 -12.32 17.47
N ASN A 6 8.65 -12.20 16.38
CA ASN A 6 8.97 -11.28 15.27
C ASN A 6 9.13 -9.83 15.73
N SER A 7 8.45 -9.43 16.80
CA SER A 7 8.58 -8.11 17.43
C SER A 7 9.98 -7.81 17.99
N GLU A 8 10.80 -8.83 18.23
CA GLU A 8 12.16 -8.66 18.77
C GLU A 8 13.27 -8.77 17.73
N VAL A 9 12.93 -9.20 16.50
CA VAL A 9 13.91 -9.57 15.46
C VAL A 9 13.75 -8.71 14.21
N LEU A 10 12.52 -8.32 13.89
CA LEU A 10 12.24 -7.53 12.70
C LEU A 10 12.17 -6.05 13.04
N ASN A 11 12.86 -5.23 12.25
CA ASN A 11 12.79 -3.78 12.36
C ASN A 11 11.48 -3.30 11.72
N SER A 12 10.66 -2.59 12.50
CA SER A 12 9.49 -1.90 11.94
C SER A 12 9.96 -0.72 11.10
N ILE A 13 9.53 -0.66 9.85
CA ILE A 13 9.74 0.53 9.03
C ILE A 13 8.71 1.58 9.49
N LYS A 14 9.19 2.79 9.79
CA LYS A 14 8.40 3.94 10.26
C LYS A 14 7.56 4.55 9.13
N VAL A 15 6.68 3.75 8.56
CA VAL A 15 5.79 4.13 7.47
C VAL A 15 4.36 3.75 7.83
N VAL A 16 3.44 4.59 7.40
CA VAL A 16 2.00 4.34 7.48
C VAL A 16 1.45 4.29 6.07
N CYS A 17 0.39 3.52 5.89
CA CYS A 17 -0.17 3.29 4.58
C CYS A 17 -1.70 3.26 4.62
N VAL A 18 -2.33 3.94 3.67
CA VAL A 18 -3.77 3.85 3.42
C VAL A 18 -3.99 3.18 2.08
N TRP A 19 -4.86 2.18 2.08
CA TRP A 19 -5.21 1.40 0.91
C TRP A 19 -6.66 1.67 0.55
N GLY A 20 -6.94 1.73 -0.74
CA GLY A 20 -8.28 1.83 -1.27
C GLY A 20 -8.50 0.94 -2.47
N GLU A 21 -9.75 0.55 -2.66
CA GLU A 21 -10.24 -0.25 -3.76
C GLU A 21 -11.44 0.45 -4.38
N THR A 22 -11.50 0.46 -5.71
CA THR A 22 -12.61 1.05 -6.45
C THR A 22 -12.78 0.38 -7.81
N ILE A 23 -13.91 0.62 -8.46
CA ILE A 23 -14.17 0.13 -9.81
C ILE A 23 -14.20 1.35 -10.75
N LEU A 24 -13.33 1.33 -11.76
CA LEU A 24 -13.32 2.35 -12.81
C LEU A 24 -14.08 1.83 -14.03
N TRP A 25 -14.84 2.72 -14.68
CA TRP A 25 -15.74 2.37 -15.79
C TRP A 25 -15.44 3.24 -17.02
N GLY A 26 -15.61 2.67 -18.21
CA GLY A 26 -15.63 3.43 -19.46
C GLY A 26 -14.38 4.30 -19.67
N GLU A 27 -14.61 5.56 -20.03
CA GLU A 27 -13.55 6.54 -20.28
C GLU A 27 -12.61 6.76 -19.08
N VAL A 28 -13.10 6.60 -17.85
CA VAL A 28 -12.25 6.71 -16.65
C VAL A 28 -11.22 5.58 -16.63
N MET A 29 -11.64 4.37 -16.97
CA MET A 29 -10.75 3.22 -17.08
C MET A 29 -9.72 3.42 -18.22
N GLU A 30 -10.14 3.93 -19.38
CA GLU A 30 -9.25 4.24 -20.50
C GLU A 30 -8.16 5.25 -20.14
N ARG A 31 -8.54 6.33 -19.43
CA ARG A 31 -7.57 7.32 -18.94
C ARG A 31 -6.54 6.67 -18.02
N TYR A 32 -6.98 5.79 -17.11
CA TYR A 32 -6.07 5.10 -16.19
C TYR A 32 -5.15 4.10 -16.89
N LEU A 33 -5.67 3.33 -17.85
CA LEU A 33 -4.85 2.46 -18.71
C LEU A 33 -3.82 3.25 -19.52
N SER A 34 -4.13 4.49 -19.89
CA SER A 34 -3.21 5.39 -20.60
C SER A 34 -2.13 5.98 -19.69
N LEU A 35 -2.38 6.13 -18.38
CA LEU A 35 -1.35 6.52 -17.39
C LEU A 35 -0.35 5.38 -17.14
N GLY A 36 -0.86 4.15 -17.13
CA GLY A 36 -0.07 2.93 -17.04
C GLY A 36 -0.92 1.75 -17.45
N HIS A 37 -0.42 0.94 -18.38
CA HIS A 37 -1.15 -0.20 -18.98
C HIS A 37 -1.77 -1.15 -17.95
N SER A 38 -1.19 -1.20 -16.75
CA SER A 38 -1.72 -1.94 -15.60
C SER A 38 -1.43 -1.26 -14.26
N VAL A 39 -0.34 -0.48 -14.16
CA VAL A 39 0.13 0.08 -12.91
C VAL A 39 0.85 1.41 -13.14
N TYR A 40 0.74 2.32 -12.17
CA TYR A 40 1.68 3.42 -12.02
C TYR A 40 2.06 3.63 -10.55
N ALA A 41 3.27 4.12 -10.35
CA ALA A 41 3.75 4.63 -9.07
C ALA A 41 4.20 6.08 -9.27
N MET A 42 3.71 6.96 -8.39
CA MET A 42 4.08 8.37 -8.36
C MET A 42 4.95 8.60 -7.13
N VAL A 43 6.19 8.99 -7.39
CA VAL A 43 7.18 9.40 -6.39
C VAL A 43 7.57 10.83 -6.76
N SER A 44 7.45 11.75 -5.81
CA SER A 44 7.78 13.16 -6.02
C SER A 44 8.66 13.67 -4.90
N LYS A 45 9.66 14.48 -5.22
CA LYS A 45 10.45 15.20 -4.21
C LYS A 45 9.62 16.26 -3.47
N ASN A 46 8.51 16.69 -4.06
CA ASN A 46 7.65 17.72 -3.48
C ASN A 46 6.59 17.15 -2.54
N PHE A 47 6.38 15.83 -2.54
CA PHE A 47 5.40 15.15 -1.72
C PHE A 47 6.09 14.15 -0.81
N ASN A 48 5.79 14.18 0.49
CA ASN A 48 6.37 13.24 1.45
C ASN A 48 5.65 11.88 1.44
N PHE A 49 5.05 11.50 0.31
CA PHE A 49 4.34 10.24 0.14
C PHE A 49 4.62 9.65 -1.24
N VAL A 50 4.40 8.34 -1.33
CA VAL A 50 4.35 7.59 -2.59
C VAL A 50 2.91 7.14 -2.81
N LEU A 51 2.40 7.38 -4.00
CA LEU A 51 1.10 6.87 -4.44
C LEU A 51 1.31 5.77 -5.47
N PHE A 52 0.69 4.63 -5.24
CA PHE A 52 0.63 3.52 -6.19
C PHE A 52 -0.82 3.26 -6.57
N ALA A 53 -1.08 3.00 -7.85
CA ALA A 53 -2.37 2.51 -8.31
C ALA A 53 -2.16 1.40 -9.33
N GLY A 54 -2.98 0.35 -9.23
CA GLY A 54 -2.90 -0.83 -10.08
C GLY A 54 -4.28 -1.37 -10.45
N LEU A 55 -4.38 -1.84 -11.69
CA LEU A 55 -5.48 -2.66 -12.18
C LEU A 55 -5.32 -4.07 -11.62
N ASN A 56 -6.34 -4.54 -10.90
CA ASN A 56 -6.41 -5.90 -10.40
C ASN A 56 -6.99 -6.86 -11.45
N LYS A 57 -8.15 -6.51 -12.04
CA LYS A 57 -8.76 -7.30 -13.11
C LYS A 57 -9.65 -6.46 -14.00
N VAL A 58 -9.77 -6.88 -15.27
CA VAL A 58 -10.76 -6.34 -16.21
C VAL A 58 -12.06 -7.14 -16.05
N ASN A 59 -13.17 -6.42 -15.89
CA ASN A 59 -14.51 -6.97 -15.79
C ASN A 59 -15.23 -6.96 -17.15
N LYS A 60 -16.34 -7.69 -17.23
CA LYS A 60 -17.28 -7.57 -18.36
C LYS A 60 -17.94 -6.18 -18.34
N GLY A 61 -18.25 -5.63 -19.51
CA GLY A 61 -18.91 -4.31 -19.63
C GLY A 61 -17.95 -3.12 -19.51
N PHE A 62 -16.67 -3.33 -19.81
CA PHE A 62 -15.63 -2.31 -19.85
C PHE A 62 -15.47 -1.53 -18.53
N SER A 63 -15.18 -2.30 -17.49
CA SER A 63 -14.74 -1.78 -16.19
C SER A 63 -13.57 -2.58 -15.66
N GLY A 64 -12.90 -2.03 -14.66
CA GLY A 64 -11.77 -2.67 -14.00
C GLY A 64 -11.82 -2.47 -12.51
N ASP A 65 -11.49 -3.53 -11.77
CA ASP A 65 -11.23 -3.42 -10.34
C ASP A 65 -9.83 -2.82 -10.17
N TYR A 66 -9.76 -1.67 -9.53
CA TYR A 66 -8.49 -1.02 -9.20
C TYR A 66 -8.26 -1.05 -7.70
N TYR A 67 -6.98 -1.08 -7.35
CA TYR A 67 -6.51 -0.83 -6.00
C TYR A 67 -5.46 0.27 -6.04
N TRP A 68 -5.34 0.99 -4.94
CA TRP A 68 -4.30 1.96 -4.72
C TRP A 68 -3.83 1.91 -3.29
N TYR A 69 -2.62 2.38 -3.07
CA TYR A 69 -2.14 2.65 -1.74
C TYR A 69 -1.28 3.90 -1.74
N ILE A 70 -1.36 4.65 -0.65
CA ILE A 70 -0.51 5.81 -0.39
C ILE A 70 0.21 5.57 0.92
N TYR A 71 1.54 5.66 0.90
CA TYR A 71 2.36 5.53 2.09
C TYR A 71 3.29 6.72 2.27
N TRP A 72 3.56 7.06 3.53
CA TRP A 72 4.45 8.13 3.93
C TRP A 72 5.20 7.74 5.20
N ALA A 73 6.31 8.44 5.47
CA ALA A 73 7.07 8.26 6.70
C ALA A 73 6.30 8.86 7.89
N ASP A 74 6.22 8.12 8.99
CA ASP A 74 5.63 8.57 10.25
C ASP A 74 6.40 7.93 11.40
N GLU A 75 7.07 8.75 12.20
CA GLU A 75 7.88 8.31 13.35
C GLU A 75 7.07 7.57 14.41
N ASN A 76 5.75 7.80 14.45
CA ASN A 76 4.84 7.19 15.40
C ASN A 76 4.08 5.99 14.82
N ALA A 77 4.44 5.51 13.62
CA ALA A 77 3.75 4.43 12.92
C ALA A 77 3.62 3.12 13.73
N ASP A 78 4.55 2.86 14.65
CA ASP A 78 4.61 1.66 15.49
C ASP A 78 4.00 1.85 16.88
N GLN A 79 3.51 3.05 17.20
CA GLN A 79 2.92 3.32 18.50
C GLN A 79 1.55 2.63 18.64
N PRO A 80 1.26 1.96 19.76
CA PRO A 80 -0.03 1.26 19.95
C PRO A 80 -1.25 2.18 19.90
N ASP A 81 -1.06 3.47 20.13
CA ASP A 81 -2.07 4.51 20.10
C ASP A 81 -2.11 5.30 18.79
N HIS A 82 -1.34 4.89 17.78
CA HIS A 82 -1.39 5.49 16.46
C HIS A 82 -2.83 5.62 15.95
N TRP A 83 -3.16 6.77 15.37
CA TRP A 83 -4.54 7.12 15.03
C TRP A 83 -5.10 6.21 13.92
N LEU A 84 -4.27 5.83 12.96
CA LEU A 84 -4.72 5.21 11.71
C LEU A 84 -5.44 3.86 11.90
N PRO A 85 -4.98 2.91 12.75
CA PRO A 85 -5.74 1.68 13.03
C PRO A 85 -7.14 1.90 13.62
N LYS A 86 -7.33 2.95 14.42
CA LYS A 86 -8.58 3.22 15.16
C LYS A 86 -9.56 4.11 14.39
N THR A 87 -9.12 4.66 13.27
CA THR A 87 -9.84 5.71 12.55
C THR A 87 -10.84 5.12 11.56
N PRO A 88 -12.08 5.65 11.48
CA PRO A 88 -13.07 5.22 10.50
C PRO A 88 -12.56 5.36 9.05
N LYS A 89 -13.06 4.50 8.17
CA LYS A 89 -12.70 4.48 6.74
C LYS A 89 -12.88 5.84 6.05
N SER A 90 -14.00 6.53 6.29
CA SER A 90 -14.27 7.86 5.75
C SER A 90 -13.23 8.89 6.18
N THR A 91 -12.85 8.90 7.45
CA THR A 91 -11.84 9.81 7.97
C THR A 91 -10.45 9.53 7.38
N LYS A 92 -10.11 8.25 7.11
CA LYS A 92 -8.89 7.91 6.36
C LYS A 92 -8.93 8.47 4.95
N LEU A 93 -10.06 8.32 4.25
CA LEU A 93 -10.24 8.86 2.90
C LEU A 93 -10.14 10.39 2.89
N ASP A 94 -10.79 11.08 3.83
CA ASP A 94 -10.72 12.54 3.97
C ASP A 94 -9.28 13.02 4.16
N TYR A 95 -8.51 12.32 5.00
CA TYR A 95 -7.09 12.59 5.20
C TYR A 95 -6.31 12.44 3.88
N VAL A 96 -6.51 11.34 3.14
CA VAL A 96 -5.86 11.10 1.85
C VAL A 96 -6.22 12.20 0.85
N LEU A 97 -7.50 12.56 0.73
CA LEU A 97 -7.97 13.60 -0.18
C LEU A 97 -7.41 14.99 0.15
N LYS A 98 -7.15 15.26 1.44
CA LYS A 98 -6.52 16.48 1.93
C LYS A 98 -5.04 16.54 1.55
N ILE A 99 -4.26 15.49 1.85
CA ILE A 99 -2.82 15.50 1.57
C ILE A 99 -2.49 15.43 0.07
N THR A 100 -3.41 14.88 -0.73
CA THR A 100 -3.27 14.78 -2.18
C THR A 100 -3.87 15.96 -2.95
N LYS A 101 -4.32 17.01 -2.27
CA LYS A 101 -4.99 18.16 -2.90
C LYS A 101 -4.17 18.83 -4.01
N ALA A 102 -2.85 18.86 -3.88
CA ALA A 102 -1.95 19.49 -4.84
C ALA A 102 -1.49 18.58 -5.99
N LEU A 103 -1.98 17.34 -6.04
CA LEU A 103 -1.65 16.41 -7.13
C LEU A 103 -2.30 16.87 -8.45
N ASP A 104 -1.60 16.57 -9.55
CA ASP A 104 -2.20 16.62 -10.89
C ASP A 104 -3.53 15.82 -10.86
N PRO A 105 -4.64 16.41 -11.35
CA PRO A 105 -5.96 15.77 -11.31
C PRO A 105 -5.97 14.31 -11.77
N LYS A 106 -5.15 13.95 -12.77
CA LYS A 106 -5.10 12.57 -13.30
C LYS A 106 -4.62 11.53 -12.30
N PHE A 107 -3.81 11.90 -11.31
CA PHE A 107 -3.37 11.00 -10.24
C PHE A 107 -4.32 11.01 -9.04
N ARG A 108 -5.12 12.06 -8.91
CA ARG A 108 -6.06 12.24 -7.80
C ARG A 108 -7.44 11.64 -8.06
N GLU A 109 -7.82 11.49 -9.33
CA GLU A 109 -9.15 11.04 -9.77
C GLU A 109 -9.59 9.74 -9.08
N ILE A 110 -8.75 8.71 -9.04
CA ILE A 110 -9.06 7.43 -8.39
C ILE A 110 -9.36 7.58 -6.89
N LEU A 111 -8.66 8.49 -6.21
CA LEU A 111 -8.87 8.76 -4.79
C LEU A 111 -10.25 9.39 -4.57
N LEU A 112 -10.65 10.31 -5.46
CA LEU A 112 -11.96 10.96 -5.42
C LEU A 112 -13.10 10.00 -5.76
N LEU A 113 -12.86 9.04 -6.65
CA LEU A 113 -13.81 8.02 -7.06
C LEU A 113 -13.85 6.82 -6.10
N THR A 114 -13.00 6.78 -5.09
CA THR A 114 -13.00 5.69 -4.11
C THR A 114 -14.07 5.96 -3.05
N PRO A 115 -15.09 5.10 -2.92
CA PRO A 115 -16.06 5.23 -1.83
C PRO A 115 -15.38 4.94 -0.49
N ALA A 116 -15.91 5.47 0.61
CA ALA A 116 -15.36 5.22 1.94
C ALA A 116 -15.31 3.71 2.26
N GLU A 117 -16.29 2.95 1.81
CA GLU A 117 -16.38 1.49 1.96
C GLU A 117 -15.19 0.77 1.30
N GLY A 118 -14.65 1.36 0.23
CA GLY A 118 -13.49 0.87 -0.52
C GLY A 118 -12.15 1.04 0.20
N ILE A 119 -12.10 1.81 1.30
CA ILE A 119 -10.88 1.88 2.12
C ILE A 119 -10.68 0.57 2.88
N VAL A 120 -9.47 0.03 2.85
CA VAL A 120 -9.13 -1.18 3.61
C VAL A 120 -8.94 -0.81 5.09
N LEU A 121 -9.57 -1.58 5.98
CA LEU A 121 -9.56 -1.28 7.41
C LEU A 121 -8.20 -1.63 8.04
N GLU A 122 -7.68 -2.80 7.71
CA GLU A 122 -6.42 -3.33 8.22
C GLU A 122 -5.22 -2.68 7.52
N MET A 123 -4.25 -2.25 8.32
CA MET A 123 -3.00 -1.72 7.82
C MET A 123 -1.94 -2.83 7.85
N PRO A 124 -1.27 -3.13 6.73
CA PRO A 124 -0.11 -4.01 6.77
C PRO A 124 1.00 -3.31 7.56
N VAL A 125 1.54 -3.99 8.58
CA VAL A 125 2.77 -3.56 9.25
C VAL A 125 3.94 -3.96 8.36
N ILE A 126 4.61 -2.97 7.77
CA ILE A 126 5.78 -3.21 6.92
C ILE A 126 7.00 -3.40 7.82
N ARG A 127 7.64 -4.56 7.69
CA ARG A 127 8.82 -4.93 8.47
C ARG A 127 9.97 -5.23 7.53
N ASP A 128 11.16 -4.81 7.93
CA ASP A 128 12.39 -5.21 7.28
C ASP A 128 12.96 -6.47 7.95
N ALA A 129 13.50 -7.38 7.14
CA ALA A 129 14.20 -8.57 7.61
C ALA A 129 15.71 -8.36 7.42
N VAL A 130 16.36 -7.75 8.40
CA VAL A 130 17.83 -7.75 8.45
C VAL A 130 18.26 -9.11 9.01
N ILE A 131 18.79 -9.98 8.14
CA ILE A 131 19.33 -11.30 8.52
C ILE A 131 20.85 -11.17 8.69
N PRO A 132 21.40 -11.03 9.91
CA PRO A 132 22.82 -10.82 10.11
C PRO A 132 23.69 -12.04 9.77
N SER A 133 23.14 -13.26 9.90
CA SER A 133 23.86 -14.51 9.61
C SER A 133 22.92 -15.70 9.48
N PHE A 134 23.24 -16.65 8.61
CA PHE A 134 22.56 -17.94 8.51
C PHE A 134 23.17 -19.00 9.45
N PRO A 135 22.40 -20.00 9.91
CA PRO A 135 22.95 -21.12 10.67
C PRO A 135 24.05 -21.86 9.89
N SER A 136 25.19 -22.10 10.53
CA SER A 136 26.37 -22.72 9.91
C SER A 136 26.19 -24.19 9.51
N THR A 137 25.12 -24.84 9.97
CA THR A 137 24.88 -26.28 9.79
C THR A 137 24.25 -26.64 8.44
N GLY A 138 23.99 -25.67 7.55
CA GLY A 138 23.67 -25.87 6.13
C GLY A 138 22.37 -26.63 5.81
N ARG A 139 21.55 -26.98 6.81
CA ARG A 139 20.32 -27.77 6.65
C ARG A 139 19.03 -26.97 6.83
N VAL A 140 19.14 -25.65 6.98
CA VAL A 140 17.99 -24.75 7.15
C VAL A 140 18.08 -23.64 6.12
N ALA A 141 16.99 -23.45 5.38
CA ALA A 141 16.82 -22.33 4.45
C ALA A 141 15.72 -21.39 4.96
N VAL A 142 15.92 -20.08 4.79
CA VAL A 142 14.88 -19.06 4.97
C VAL A 142 14.47 -18.59 3.58
N VAL A 143 13.18 -18.61 3.28
CA VAL A 143 12.64 -18.29 1.95
C VAL A 143 11.37 -17.43 2.07
N GLY A 144 11.01 -16.71 1.00
CA GLY A 144 9.79 -15.90 0.97
C GLY A 144 9.89 -14.67 1.87
N ASP A 145 8.75 -14.22 2.41
CA ASP A 145 8.66 -13.05 3.29
C ASP A 145 9.50 -13.18 4.59
N ALA A 146 9.87 -14.41 4.98
CA ALA A 146 10.79 -14.62 6.09
C ALA A 146 12.24 -14.22 5.76
N ALA A 147 12.61 -14.21 4.47
CA ALA A 147 13.94 -13.82 3.98
C ALA A 147 13.96 -12.43 3.32
N HIS A 148 12.90 -12.07 2.60
CA HIS A 148 12.81 -10.87 1.79
C HIS A 148 11.36 -10.33 1.82
N PRO A 149 10.91 -9.75 2.94
CA PRO A 149 9.58 -9.14 3.01
C PRO A 149 9.50 -7.99 1.99
N ILE A 150 8.50 -8.07 1.11
CA ILE A 150 8.27 -7.06 0.06
C ILE A 150 6.96 -6.35 0.36
N ILE A 151 6.89 -5.03 0.11
CA ILE A 151 5.64 -4.29 0.19
C ILE A 151 4.62 -4.97 -0.72
N PRO A 152 3.49 -5.45 -0.20
CA PRO A 152 2.55 -6.20 -1.02
C PRO A 152 2.05 -5.32 -2.16
N CYS A 153 2.51 -5.59 -3.37
CA CYS A 153 1.80 -5.19 -4.59
C CYS A 153 0.92 -6.40 -4.90
N LYS A 154 -0.40 -6.23 -5.03
CA LYS A 154 -1.29 -7.38 -5.29
C LYS A 154 -0.87 -8.05 -6.60
N SER A 155 -0.18 -9.17 -6.49
CA SER A 155 -0.04 -10.20 -7.52
C SER A 155 -0.79 -11.42 -7.01
N ARG A 156 -2.12 -11.43 -7.09
CA ARG A 156 -2.85 -12.69 -7.01
C ARG A 156 -2.92 -13.28 -8.43
N PRO A 157 -2.59 -14.57 -8.61
CA PRO A 157 -2.80 -15.26 -9.88
C PRO A 157 -4.28 -15.31 -10.26
#